data_AF-A0A444VI39-F1
#
_entry.id   AF-A0A444VI39-F1
#
_cell.length_a   1.000
_cell.length_b   1.000
_cell.length_c   1.000
_cell.angle_alpha   90.00
_cell.angle_beta   90.00
_cell.angle_gamma   90.00
#
_symmetry.space_group_name_H-M   'P 1'
#
loop_
_entity.id
_entity.type
_entity.pdbx_description
1 polymer ?
#
loop_
_entity_poly.entity_id
_entity_poly.type
_entity_poly.pdbx_seq_one_letter_code
_entity_poly.pdbx_strand_id
1 'polypeptide(L)'
;MIHNSMAQDKQTNDAGTKQFKLGKISKVLMLLAALLLIFSFFAPWLLTRFSYIDMSPYGTVGDTIGGIMNPFIAAAGVISTFLAFYMQVRANKLQRELFEEQIVEERDRFQKELKEQQKQFKQTAFEQRFYEMLRLHKENIDEMLFVVRPIAKEPREVYGRKVFVEFLKEVEAIYAIVKHYFPLEEKEFHIDLAYSYFFQGIGEQDVAYAKKPSKDPHSKAIKGIIQVNAVHKNGGGISSGLNGIAHHTGDRIKKFPDCWMAYGHGSQLGHYYRHLYQTVKFVAKQPEDFITYEEKRSYLRTLRAQLSNQEQALLFYNFKSKFGRKWNDPRNKFLTDYRMIHNLDNGLLLHDFDLVEEFGLDDNPTYRKEKGRNDDYLFEFQEYRKKTMEKRE
;
A
#
# COMPACT_ATOMS: atom_id res chain seq x y z
N MET A 1 7.69 -8.39 19.35
CA MET A 1 7.33 -7.14 20.05
C MET A 1 6.01 -7.37 20.75
N ILE A 2 6.08 -7.83 21.99
CA ILE A 2 4.95 -8.08 22.89
C ILE A 2 4.94 -6.90 23.85
N HIS A 3 4.30 -5.79 23.47
CA HIS A 3 4.05 -4.66 24.36
C HIS A 3 2.98 -3.76 23.74
N ASN A 4 1.71 -4.05 24.03
CA ASN A 4 0.62 -3.07 24.13
C ASN A 4 -0.74 -3.73 24.44
N SER A 5 -0.80 -4.59 25.47
CA SER A 5 -2.09 -5.13 25.97
C SER A 5 -2.44 -4.67 27.39
N MET A 6 -1.78 -3.64 27.93
CA MET A 6 -1.96 -3.23 29.34
C MET A 6 -2.63 -1.87 29.55
N ALA A 7 -3.17 -1.23 28.50
CA ALA A 7 -3.73 0.13 28.61
C ALA A 7 -5.27 0.22 28.52
N GLN A 8 -5.99 -0.89 28.31
CA GLN A 8 -7.47 -0.86 28.19
C GLN A 8 -8.24 -1.41 29.41
N ASP A 9 -7.55 -1.93 30.43
CA ASP A 9 -8.19 -2.59 31.58
C ASP A 9 -8.48 -1.68 32.79
N LYS A 10 -8.38 -0.35 32.63
CA LYS A 10 -8.47 0.59 33.78
C LYS A 10 -9.73 1.46 33.84
N GLN A 11 -10.74 1.23 32.99
CA GLN A 11 -11.93 2.09 32.95
C GLN A 11 -13.28 1.38 33.10
N THR A 12 -13.32 0.09 33.42
CA THR A 12 -14.57 -0.68 33.57
C THR A 12 -14.98 -0.97 35.03
N ASN A 13 -14.28 -0.41 36.02
CA ASN A 13 -14.54 -0.72 37.45
C ASN A 13 -15.41 0.30 38.22
N ASP A 14 -16.08 1.23 37.54
CA ASP A 14 -16.99 2.19 38.22
C ASP A 14 -18.47 2.02 37.84
N ALA A 15 -18.85 0.84 37.35
CA ALA A 15 -20.24 0.41 37.35
C ALA A 15 -20.62 0.03 38.79
N GLY A 16 -20.86 1.06 39.60
CA GLY A 16 -21.27 0.93 40.98
C GLY A 16 -22.36 -0.11 41.11
N THR A 17 -22.08 -1.14 41.91
CA THR A 17 -23.08 -2.06 42.44
C THR A 17 -24.25 -1.24 42.97
N LYS A 18 -25.30 -1.06 42.16
CA LYS A 18 -26.60 -0.52 42.60
C LYS A 18 -27.16 -1.58 43.55
N GLN A 19 -26.72 -1.54 44.81
CA GLN A 19 -27.23 -2.41 45.86
C GLN A 19 -28.74 -2.27 45.91
N PHE A 20 -29.44 -3.39 45.80
CA PHE A 20 -30.89 -3.46 45.86
C PHE A 20 -31.37 -3.02 47.25
N LYS A 21 -31.64 -1.73 47.43
CA LYS A 21 -32.19 -1.20 48.67
C LYS A 21 -33.71 -1.24 48.60
N LEU A 22 -34.33 -2.04 49.49
CA LEU A 22 -35.77 -2.00 49.71
C LEU A 22 -36.17 -0.58 50.16
N GLY A 23 -37.15 0.00 49.48
CA GLY A 23 -37.70 1.31 49.84
C GLY A 23 -38.31 1.28 51.25
N LYS A 24 -38.32 2.44 51.93
CA LYS A 24 -38.90 2.58 53.28
C LYS A 24 -40.35 2.06 53.32
N ILE A 25 -41.14 2.33 52.27
CA ILE A 25 -42.54 1.90 52.13
C ILE A 25 -42.66 0.37 52.07
N SER A 26 -41.81 -0.31 51.29
CA SER A 26 -41.79 -1.78 51.19
C SER A 26 -41.47 -2.43 52.54
N LYS A 27 -40.56 -1.84 53.33
CA LYS A 27 -40.23 -2.31 54.68
C LYS A 27 -41.39 -2.11 55.66
N VAL A 28 -42.07 -0.97 55.60
CA VAL A 28 -43.25 -0.68 56.43
C VAL A 28 -44.41 -1.62 56.09
N LEU A 29 -44.69 -1.87 54.80
CA LEU A 29 -45.74 -2.79 54.37
C LEU A 29 -45.45 -4.24 54.77
N MET A 30 -44.19 -4.67 54.69
CA MET A 30 -43.76 -5.99 55.16
C MET A 30 -43.94 -6.14 56.68
N LEU A 31 -43.57 -5.11 57.44
CA LEU A 31 -43.76 -5.09 58.90
C LEU A 31 -45.24 -5.07 59.26
N LEU A 32 -46.06 -4.29 58.55
CA LEU A 32 -47.51 -4.26 58.72
C LEU A 32 -48.17 -5.61 58.43
N ALA A 33 -47.78 -6.28 57.33
CA ALA A 33 -48.28 -7.61 57.01
C ALA A 33 -47.90 -8.65 58.08
N ALA A 34 -46.66 -8.59 58.59
CA ALA A 34 -46.21 -9.44 59.68
C ALA A 34 -46.98 -9.17 60.99
N LEU A 35 -47.22 -7.90 61.33
CA LEU A 35 -48.03 -7.53 62.50
C LEU A 35 -49.49 -7.98 62.35
N LEU A 36 -50.09 -7.87 61.17
CA LEU A 36 -51.46 -8.33 60.91
C LEU A 36 -51.58 -9.86 61.02
N LEU A 37 -50.57 -10.60 60.55
CA LEU A 37 -50.52 -12.06 60.74
C LEU A 37 -50.44 -12.43 62.22
N ILE A 38 -49.53 -11.80 62.97
CA ILE A 38 -49.39 -12.03 64.42
C ILE A 38 -50.70 -11.67 65.12
N PHE A 39 -51.25 -10.49 64.82
CA PHE A 39 -52.52 -10.02 65.39
C PHE A 39 -53.69 -10.95 65.09
N SER A 40 -53.72 -11.61 63.93
CA SER A 40 -54.77 -12.58 63.59
C SER A 40 -54.89 -13.69 64.64
N PHE A 41 -53.79 -14.14 65.24
CA PHE A 41 -53.82 -15.17 66.29
C PHE A 41 -54.31 -14.64 67.65
N PHE A 42 -54.18 -13.34 67.89
CA PHE A 42 -54.64 -12.68 69.13
C PHE A 42 -56.06 -12.10 69.00
N ALA A 43 -56.54 -11.86 67.77
CA ALA A 43 -57.83 -11.22 67.51
C ALA A 43 -59.04 -11.99 68.07
N PRO A 44 -59.14 -13.33 67.97
CA PRO A 44 -60.25 -14.09 68.56
C PRO A 44 -60.31 -13.92 70.08
N TRP A 45 -59.18 -13.98 70.77
CA TRP A 45 -59.11 -13.80 72.22
C TRP A 45 -59.50 -12.39 72.66
N LEU A 46 -59.06 -11.37 71.92
CA LEU A 46 -59.32 -9.97 72.24
C LEU A 46 -60.77 -9.55 71.93
N LEU A 47 -61.28 -9.89 70.75
CA LEU A 47 -62.57 -9.42 70.26
C LEU A 47 -63.76 -10.17 70.86
N THR A 48 -63.58 -11.38 71.37
CA THR A 48 -64.64 -12.16 72.06
C THR A 48 -64.75 -11.83 73.56
N ARG A 49 -63.68 -11.37 74.22
CA ARG A 49 -63.74 -10.97 75.65
C ARG A 49 -64.43 -9.64 75.91
N PHE A 50 -64.44 -8.75 74.92
CA PHE A 50 -65.01 -7.41 75.03
C PHE A 50 -66.25 -7.22 74.14
N SER A 51 -66.90 -8.30 73.69
CA SER A 51 -68.10 -8.23 72.85
C SER A 51 -69.37 -8.05 73.68
N TYR A 52 -70.18 -7.04 73.36
CA TYR A 52 -71.52 -6.83 73.91
C TYR A 52 -72.60 -7.71 73.25
N ILE A 53 -72.22 -8.54 72.27
CA ILE A 53 -73.10 -9.39 71.46
C ILE A 53 -72.87 -10.85 71.88
N ASP A 54 -73.92 -11.54 72.31
CA ASP A 54 -73.86 -12.95 72.70
C ASP A 54 -73.79 -13.84 71.45
N MET A 55 -72.65 -14.50 71.26
CA MET A 55 -72.40 -15.40 70.12
C MET A 55 -72.72 -16.87 70.44
N SER A 56 -73.31 -17.16 71.59
CA SER A 56 -73.73 -18.51 72.01
C SER A 56 -74.63 -19.30 71.03
N PRO A 57 -75.48 -18.69 70.17
CA PRO A 57 -76.37 -19.46 69.28
C PRO A 57 -75.76 -19.84 67.92
N TYR A 58 -74.59 -19.30 67.56
CA TYR A 58 -74.01 -19.53 66.23
C TYR A 58 -73.05 -20.72 66.29
N GLY A 59 -73.42 -21.79 65.58
CA GLY A 59 -72.78 -23.09 65.64
C GLY A 59 -71.29 -23.09 65.27
N THR A 60 -70.55 -23.92 66.01
CA THR A 60 -69.12 -24.28 65.89
C THR A 60 -68.10 -23.17 66.16
N VAL A 61 -67.36 -23.33 67.26
CA VAL A 61 -66.21 -22.48 67.67
C VAL A 61 -65.22 -22.21 66.53
N GLY A 62 -65.11 -23.14 65.58
CA GLY A 62 -64.29 -22.99 64.38
C GLY A 62 -64.74 -21.85 63.44
N ASP A 63 -66.04 -21.62 63.30
CA ASP A 63 -66.60 -20.61 62.39
C ASP A 63 -66.42 -19.19 62.96
N THR A 64 -66.56 -19.01 64.28
CA THR A 64 -66.30 -17.72 64.95
C THR A 64 -64.81 -17.37 64.95
N ILE A 65 -63.95 -18.34 65.23
CA ILE A 65 -62.48 -18.14 65.18
C ILE A 65 -62.06 -17.83 63.74
N GLY A 66 -62.53 -18.62 62.76
CA GLY A 66 -62.24 -18.39 61.35
C GLY A 66 -62.76 -17.04 60.85
N GLY A 67 -63.98 -16.64 61.22
CA GLY A 67 -64.58 -15.37 60.83
C GLY A 67 -63.82 -14.14 61.35
N ILE A 68 -63.19 -14.24 62.53
CA ILE A 68 -62.39 -13.16 63.12
C ILE A 68 -60.93 -13.19 62.60
N MET A 69 -60.34 -14.36 62.40
CA MET A 69 -58.94 -14.49 61.94
C MET A 69 -58.78 -14.19 60.44
N ASN A 70 -59.69 -14.71 59.62
CA ASN A 70 -59.56 -14.70 58.16
C ASN A 70 -59.41 -13.30 57.56
N PRO A 71 -60.12 -12.24 58.02
CA PRO A 71 -59.92 -10.89 57.50
C PRO A 71 -58.49 -10.36 57.66
N PHE A 72 -57.83 -10.64 58.79
CA PHE A 72 -56.45 -10.20 59.06
C PHE A 72 -55.42 -11.02 58.27
N ILE A 73 -55.63 -12.33 58.17
CA ILE A 73 -54.81 -13.22 57.33
C ILE A 73 -54.95 -12.82 55.85
N ALA A 74 -56.18 -12.58 55.39
CA ALA A 74 -56.45 -12.13 54.03
C ALA A 74 -55.82 -10.76 53.74
N ALA A 75 -55.94 -9.79 54.66
CA ALA A 75 -55.31 -8.49 54.52
C ALA A 75 -53.77 -8.59 54.42
N ALA A 76 -53.15 -9.41 55.27
CA ALA A 76 -51.71 -9.67 55.21
C ALA A 76 -51.29 -10.41 53.91
N GLY A 77 -52.12 -11.34 53.45
CA GLY A 77 -51.94 -12.04 52.18
C GLY A 77 -51.99 -11.09 50.98
N VAL A 78 -52.95 -10.16 50.94
CA VAL A 78 -53.05 -9.13 49.90
C VAL A 78 -51.84 -8.20 49.91
N ILE A 79 -51.40 -7.73 51.09
CA ILE A 79 -50.21 -6.87 51.21
C ILE A 79 -48.94 -7.61 50.75
N SER A 80 -48.79 -8.88 51.14
CA SER A 80 -47.64 -9.71 50.76
C SER A 80 -47.61 -9.99 49.26
N THR A 81 -48.78 -10.32 48.69
CA THR A 81 -48.95 -10.55 47.24
C THR A 81 -48.66 -9.29 46.45
N PHE A 82 -49.19 -8.14 46.89
CA PHE A 82 -48.88 -6.84 46.31
C PHE A 82 -47.38 -6.52 46.36
N LEU A 83 -46.73 -6.78 47.49
CA LEU A 83 -45.30 -6.54 47.66
C LEU A 83 -44.46 -7.44 46.73
N ALA A 84 -44.83 -8.72 46.58
CA ALA A 84 -44.18 -9.65 45.67
C ALA A 84 -44.29 -9.17 44.21
N PHE A 85 -45.50 -8.80 43.76
CA PHE A 85 -45.72 -8.23 42.43
C PHE A 85 -44.95 -6.92 42.22
N TYR A 86 -44.94 -6.03 43.22
CA TYR A 86 -44.20 -4.77 43.16
C TYR A 86 -42.70 -5.00 42.99
N MET A 87 -42.11 -5.92 43.76
CA MET A 87 -40.69 -6.28 43.64
C MET A 87 -40.39 -6.92 42.27
N GLN A 88 -41.26 -7.78 41.76
CA GLN A 88 -41.12 -8.40 40.44
C GLN A 88 -41.15 -7.37 39.31
N VAL A 89 -42.11 -6.43 39.33
CA VAL A 89 -42.18 -5.34 38.33
C VAL A 89 -40.92 -4.48 38.37
N ARG A 90 -40.40 -4.18 39.57
CA ARG A 90 -39.17 -3.40 39.72
C ARG A 90 -37.94 -4.17 39.21
N ALA A 91 -37.85 -5.46 39.49
CA ALA A 91 -36.77 -6.32 38.99
C ALA A 91 -36.78 -6.39 37.46
N ASN A 92 -37.96 -6.57 36.85
CA ASN A 92 -38.12 -6.59 35.39
C ASN A 92 -37.72 -5.25 34.74
N LYS A 93 -38.05 -4.12 35.36
CA LYS A 93 -37.61 -2.80 34.88
C LYS A 93 -36.08 -2.67 34.90
N LEU A 94 -35.44 -3.02 36.02
CA LEU A 94 -33.99 -2.97 36.14
C LEU A 94 -33.30 -3.92 35.15
N GLN A 95 -33.84 -5.13 34.98
CA GLN A 95 -33.33 -6.10 34.01
C GLN A 95 -33.44 -5.56 32.58
N ARG A 96 -34.54 -4.88 32.24
CA ARG A 96 -34.71 -4.24 30.93
C ARG A 96 -33.71 -3.10 30.72
N GLU A 97 -33.50 -2.26 31.72
CA GLU A 97 -32.51 -1.18 31.66
C GLU A 97 -31.09 -1.73 31.41
N LEU A 98 -30.67 -2.74 32.18
CA LEU A 98 -29.37 -3.39 32.01
C LEU A 98 -29.23 -4.06 30.64
N PHE A 99 -30.30 -4.69 30.15
CA PHE A 99 -30.32 -5.32 28.83
C PHE A 99 -30.22 -4.29 27.69
N GLU A 100 -30.91 -3.15 27.81
CA GLU A 100 -30.82 -2.04 26.86
C GLU A 100 -29.39 -1.44 26.85
N GLU A 101 -28.77 -1.26 28.02
CA GLU A 101 -27.36 -0.83 28.12
C GLU A 101 -26.40 -1.83 27.46
N GLN A 102 -26.57 -3.14 27.72
CA GLN A 102 -25.75 -4.19 27.11
C GLN A 102 -25.84 -4.21 25.58
N ILE A 103 -27.04 -4.07 25.02
CA ILE A 103 -27.23 -4.00 23.55
C ILE A 103 -26.46 -2.82 22.96
N VAL A 104 -26.48 -1.66 23.63
CA VAL A 104 -25.78 -0.47 23.15
C VAL A 104 -24.26 -0.70 23.19
N GLU A 105 -23.73 -1.22 24.29
CA GLU A 105 -22.30 -1.52 24.41
C GLU A 105 -21.83 -2.56 23.40
N GLU A 106 -22.60 -3.63 23.19
CA GLU A 106 -22.30 -4.68 22.22
C GLU A 106 -22.32 -4.13 20.80
N ARG A 107 -23.33 -3.32 20.47
CA ARG A 107 -23.41 -2.65 19.16
C ARG A 107 -22.20 -1.76 18.91
N ASP A 108 -21.79 -0.97 19.90
CA ASP A 108 -20.65 -0.07 19.78
C ASP A 108 -19.32 -0.83 19.67
N ARG A 109 -19.17 -1.94 20.40
CA ARG A 109 -18.03 -2.85 20.27
C ARG A 109 -17.97 -3.48 18.87
N PHE A 110 -19.09 -4.02 18.41
CA PHE A 110 -19.22 -4.61 17.09
C PHE A 110 -18.91 -3.60 15.97
N GLN A 111 -19.38 -2.35 16.09
CA GLN A 111 -19.05 -1.30 15.14
C GLN A 111 -17.56 -0.95 15.11
N LYS A 112 -16.88 -0.96 16.26
CA LYS A 112 -15.42 -0.74 16.32
C LYS A 112 -14.67 -1.88 15.64
N GLU A 113 -15.03 -3.13 15.95
CA GLU A 113 -14.43 -4.32 15.36
C GLU A 113 -14.61 -4.35 13.84
N LEU A 114 -15.82 -4.07 13.34
CA LEU A 114 -16.06 -3.98 11.91
C LEU A 114 -15.19 -2.92 11.21
N LYS A 115 -15.01 -1.75 11.85
CA LYS A 115 -14.14 -0.69 11.29
C LYS A 115 -12.68 -1.15 11.22
N GLU A 116 -12.19 -1.83 12.26
CA GLU A 116 -10.83 -2.39 12.28
C GLU A 116 -10.66 -3.50 11.23
N GLN A 117 -11.62 -4.42 11.12
CA GLN A 117 -11.62 -5.46 10.09
C GLN A 117 -11.66 -4.86 8.68
N GLN A 118 -12.48 -3.85 8.42
CA GLN A 118 -12.52 -3.16 7.12
C GLN A 118 -11.17 -2.50 6.80
N LYS A 119 -10.50 -1.91 7.79
CA LYS A 119 -9.17 -1.32 7.63
C LYS A 119 -8.14 -2.40 7.27
N GLN A 120 -8.11 -3.49 8.02
CA GLN A 120 -7.21 -4.62 7.75
C GLN A 120 -7.47 -5.23 6.37
N PHE A 121 -8.73 -5.45 6.01
CA PHE A 121 -9.11 -5.97 4.70
C PHE A 121 -8.60 -5.07 3.56
N LYS A 122 -8.75 -3.74 3.69
CA LYS A 122 -8.21 -2.78 2.70
C LYS A 122 -6.68 -2.88 2.59
N GLN A 123 -5.97 -2.98 3.72
CA GLN A 123 -4.51 -3.14 3.74
C GLN A 123 -4.10 -4.44 3.04
N THR A 124 -4.67 -5.57 3.43
CA THR A 124 -4.39 -6.88 2.82
C THR A 124 -4.70 -6.90 1.33
N ALA A 125 -5.84 -6.35 0.90
CA ALA A 125 -6.20 -6.28 -0.51
C ALA A 125 -5.23 -5.40 -1.33
N PHE A 126 -4.77 -4.29 -0.74
CA PHE A 126 -3.74 -3.46 -1.34
C PHE A 126 -2.43 -4.23 -1.50
N GLU A 127 -1.97 -4.91 -0.45
CA GLU A 127 -0.72 -5.68 -0.47
C GLU A 127 -0.74 -6.82 -1.48
N GLN A 128 -1.83 -7.60 -1.50
CA GLN A 128 -2.02 -8.67 -2.48
C GLN A 128 -1.93 -8.14 -3.91
N ARG A 129 -2.60 -7.02 -4.19
CA ARG A 129 -2.53 -6.38 -5.51
C ARG A 129 -1.14 -5.84 -5.84
N PHE A 130 -0.43 -5.28 -4.86
CA PHE A 130 0.95 -4.83 -5.02
C PHE A 130 1.88 -6.00 -5.39
N TYR A 131 1.84 -7.10 -4.63
CA TYR A 131 2.67 -8.27 -4.88
C TYR A 131 2.32 -8.96 -6.20
N GLU A 132 1.05 -8.95 -6.61
CA GLU A 132 0.66 -9.46 -7.93
C GLU A 132 1.24 -8.62 -9.07
N MET A 133 1.21 -7.28 -8.98
CA MET A 133 1.86 -6.44 -9.98
C MET A 133 3.39 -6.61 -9.99
N LEU A 134 4.00 -6.83 -8.82
CA LEU A 134 5.42 -7.15 -8.71
C LEU A 134 5.75 -8.48 -9.42
N ARG A 135 4.89 -9.49 -9.25
CA ARG A 135 5.00 -10.79 -9.92
C ARG A 135 4.89 -10.65 -11.43
N LEU A 136 3.86 -9.95 -11.92
CA LEU A 136 3.68 -9.67 -13.36
C LEU A 136 4.86 -8.89 -13.96
N HIS A 137 5.46 -7.97 -13.19
CA HIS A 137 6.65 -7.25 -13.64
C HIS A 137 7.86 -8.19 -13.77
N LYS A 138 8.04 -9.12 -12.82
CA LYS A 138 9.09 -10.14 -12.89
C LYS A 138 8.86 -11.09 -14.08
N GLU A 139 7.64 -11.53 -14.32
CA GLU A 139 7.29 -12.36 -15.49
C GLU A 139 7.65 -11.66 -16.81
N ASN A 140 7.31 -10.38 -16.96
CA ASN A 140 7.72 -9.61 -18.13
C ASN A 140 9.25 -9.59 -18.33
N ILE A 141 10.03 -9.57 -17.25
CA ILE A 141 11.50 -9.62 -17.33
C ILE A 141 11.93 -11.01 -17.75
N ASP A 142 11.40 -12.05 -17.09
CA ASP A 142 11.78 -13.45 -17.34
C ASP A 142 11.45 -13.89 -18.78
N GLU A 143 10.38 -13.34 -19.37
CA GLU A 143 10.00 -13.55 -20.77
C GLU A 143 10.86 -12.78 -21.78
N MET A 144 11.71 -11.83 -21.33
CA MET A 144 12.54 -11.06 -22.26
C MET A 144 13.56 -11.95 -22.97
N LEU A 145 13.61 -11.81 -24.28
CA LEU A 145 14.53 -12.50 -25.17
C LEU A 145 15.23 -11.49 -26.08
N PHE A 146 16.54 -11.67 -26.22
CA PHE A 146 17.37 -10.94 -27.16
C PHE A 146 18.37 -11.85 -27.83
N VAL A 147 18.56 -11.68 -29.15
CA VAL A 147 19.51 -12.49 -29.92
C VAL A 147 20.79 -11.69 -30.13
N VAL A 148 21.84 -12.12 -29.44
CA VAL A 148 23.21 -11.62 -29.61
C VAL A 148 23.80 -12.28 -30.85
N ARG A 149 24.43 -11.48 -31.72
CA ARG A 149 25.01 -11.90 -33.00
C ARG A 149 26.44 -11.39 -33.12
N PRO A 150 27.41 -12.02 -32.45
CA PRO A 150 28.79 -11.57 -32.51
C PRO A 150 29.36 -11.72 -33.92
N ILE A 151 30.32 -10.87 -34.28
CA ILE A 151 30.98 -10.95 -35.58
C ILE A 151 31.75 -12.27 -35.69
N ALA A 152 31.53 -12.99 -36.80
CA ALA A 152 32.19 -14.26 -37.10
C ALA A 152 31.97 -15.37 -36.04
N LYS A 153 30.85 -15.32 -35.30
CA LYS A 153 30.43 -16.36 -34.37
C LYS A 153 28.94 -16.65 -34.52
N GLU A 154 28.53 -17.82 -34.03
CA GLU A 154 27.12 -18.21 -34.02
C GLU A 154 26.28 -17.26 -33.14
N PRO A 155 25.05 -16.91 -33.60
CA PRO A 155 24.08 -16.22 -32.77
C PRO A 155 23.77 -17.01 -31.50
N ARG A 156 23.52 -16.28 -30.40
CA ARG A 156 23.07 -16.87 -29.15
C ARG A 156 21.95 -16.05 -28.54
N GLU A 157 21.07 -16.73 -27.84
CA GLU A 157 19.95 -16.11 -27.14
C GLU A 157 20.37 -15.71 -25.71
N VAL A 158 19.91 -14.54 -25.31
CA VAL A 158 20.07 -13.99 -23.97
C VAL A 158 18.70 -13.71 -23.42
N TYR A 159 18.50 -14.10 -22.16
CA TYR A 159 17.20 -14.07 -21.50
C TYR A 159 17.24 -13.22 -20.23
N GLY A 160 16.06 -12.74 -19.82
CA GLY A 160 15.87 -12.11 -18.53
C GLY A 160 16.67 -10.80 -18.39
N ARG A 161 17.21 -10.57 -17.19
CA ARG A 161 17.96 -9.35 -16.84
C ARG A 161 19.18 -9.08 -17.73
N LYS A 162 19.80 -10.13 -18.28
CA LYS A 162 20.99 -9.98 -19.14
C LYS A 162 20.67 -9.26 -20.44
N VAL A 163 19.41 -9.27 -20.88
CA VAL A 163 18.94 -8.55 -22.06
C VAL A 163 19.19 -7.03 -21.94
N PHE A 164 19.02 -6.46 -20.75
CA PHE A 164 19.23 -5.03 -20.52
C PHE A 164 20.69 -4.60 -20.74
N VAL A 165 21.67 -5.49 -20.50
CA VAL A 165 23.07 -5.22 -20.82
C VAL A 165 23.26 -5.01 -22.31
N GLU A 166 22.61 -5.83 -23.14
CA GLU A 166 22.71 -5.72 -24.60
C GLU A 166 21.92 -4.52 -25.13
N PHE A 167 20.74 -4.24 -24.55
CA PHE A 167 19.99 -3.02 -24.86
C PHE A 167 20.78 -1.73 -24.59
N LEU A 168 21.54 -1.66 -23.49
CA LEU A 168 22.35 -0.48 -23.20
C LEU A 168 23.46 -0.28 -24.24
N LYS A 169 24.14 -1.36 -24.65
CA LYS A 169 25.16 -1.28 -25.71
C LYS A 169 24.56 -0.84 -27.04
N GLU A 170 23.35 -1.28 -27.35
CA GLU A 170 22.63 -0.85 -28.56
C GLU A 170 22.28 0.64 -28.49
N VAL A 171 21.74 1.12 -27.36
CA VAL A 171 21.44 2.55 -27.15
C VAL A 171 22.71 3.39 -27.27
N GLU A 172 23.81 2.97 -26.65
CA GLU A 172 25.11 3.64 -26.74
C GLU A 172 25.60 3.72 -28.19
N ALA A 173 25.46 2.63 -28.93
CA ALA A 173 25.90 2.59 -30.32
C ALA A 173 25.10 3.53 -31.22
N ILE A 174 23.78 3.49 -31.09
CA ILE A 174 22.88 4.39 -31.83
C ILE A 174 23.13 5.85 -31.43
N TYR A 175 23.31 6.13 -30.14
CA TYR A 175 23.58 7.47 -29.63
C TYR A 175 24.85 8.07 -30.24
N ALA A 176 25.94 7.31 -30.32
CA ALA A 176 27.18 7.80 -30.92
C ALA A 176 27.02 8.12 -32.42
N ILE A 177 26.26 7.30 -33.16
CA ILE A 177 25.96 7.54 -34.58
C ILE A 177 25.12 8.81 -34.73
N VAL A 178 24.07 8.96 -33.92
CA VAL A 178 23.22 10.16 -33.91
C VAL A 178 24.06 11.40 -33.60
N LYS A 179 24.87 11.37 -32.55
CA LYS A 179 25.72 12.49 -32.16
C LYS A 179 26.72 12.87 -33.26
N HIS A 180 27.27 11.89 -33.97
CA HIS A 180 28.17 12.15 -35.09
C HIS A 180 27.47 12.88 -36.25
N TYR A 181 26.22 12.49 -36.57
CA TYR A 181 25.46 13.09 -37.67
C TYR A 181 24.73 14.39 -37.32
N PHE A 182 24.54 14.66 -36.03
CA PHE A 182 23.88 15.84 -35.51
C PHE A 182 24.76 16.59 -34.50
N PRO A 183 25.99 17.01 -34.88
CA PRO A 183 26.97 17.54 -33.93
C PRO A 183 26.58 18.89 -33.30
N LEU A 184 25.65 19.62 -33.91
CA LEU A 184 25.16 20.92 -33.44
C LEU A 184 23.94 20.79 -32.52
N GLU A 185 23.34 19.60 -32.43
CA GLU A 185 22.19 19.35 -31.57
C GLU A 185 22.64 19.02 -30.14
N GLU A 186 21.77 19.27 -29.18
CA GLU A 186 22.03 19.01 -27.76
C GLU A 186 21.84 17.54 -27.39
N LYS A 187 22.41 17.13 -26.26
CA LYS A 187 22.35 15.74 -25.77
C LYS A 187 20.92 15.22 -25.59
N GLU A 188 19.96 16.08 -25.25
CA GLU A 188 18.52 15.78 -25.17
C GLU A 188 17.95 15.34 -26.52
N PHE A 189 18.34 16.01 -27.60
CA PHE A 189 17.92 15.62 -28.95
C PHE A 189 18.56 14.28 -29.33
N HIS A 190 19.85 14.11 -29.05
CA HIS A 190 20.56 12.87 -29.38
C HIS A 190 19.95 11.65 -28.70
N ILE A 191 19.67 11.74 -27.39
CA ILE A 191 19.09 10.61 -26.65
C ILE A 191 17.65 10.35 -27.07
N ASP A 192 16.85 11.39 -27.35
CA ASP A 192 15.48 11.22 -27.81
C ASP A 192 15.41 10.50 -29.16
N LEU A 193 16.24 10.91 -30.12
CA LEU A 193 16.29 10.27 -31.44
C LEU A 193 16.88 8.86 -31.37
N ALA A 194 17.98 8.68 -30.62
CA ALA A 194 18.61 7.37 -30.46
C ALA A 194 17.68 6.37 -29.78
N TYR A 195 17.01 6.79 -28.71
CA TYR A 195 16.04 5.95 -28.01
C TYR A 195 14.80 5.66 -28.88
N SER A 196 14.41 6.59 -29.77
CA SER A 196 13.34 6.34 -30.75
C SER A 196 13.71 5.23 -31.72
N TYR A 197 14.91 5.26 -32.32
CA TYR A 197 15.39 4.18 -33.20
C TYR A 197 15.52 2.85 -32.46
N PHE A 198 16.02 2.86 -31.23
CA PHE A 198 16.11 1.68 -30.38
C PHE A 198 14.72 1.09 -30.06
N PHE A 199 13.79 1.93 -29.61
CA PHE A 199 12.50 1.47 -29.10
C PHE A 199 11.52 1.10 -30.22
N GLN A 200 11.41 1.92 -31.26
CA GLN A 200 10.47 1.70 -32.37
C GLN A 200 11.06 0.85 -33.49
N GLY A 201 12.39 0.85 -33.64
CA GLY A 201 13.06 0.28 -34.79
C GLY A 201 13.04 1.20 -36.00
N ILE A 202 13.73 0.79 -37.06
CA ILE A 202 13.75 1.49 -38.35
C ILE A 202 12.96 0.65 -39.35
N GLY A 203 11.93 1.25 -39.96
CA GLY A 203 11.06 0.58 -40.91
C GLY A 203 11.73 0.32 -42.27
N GLU A 204 11.18 -0.61 -43.05
CA GLU A 204 11.72 -0.96 -44.38
C GLU A 204 11.76 0.24 -45.34
N GLN A 205 10.79 1.15 -45.24
CA GLN A 205 10.73 2.36 -46.06
C GLN A 205 11.89 3.31 -45.74
N ASP A 206 12.19 3.50 -44.45
CA ASP A 206 13.30 4.33 -43.99
C ASP A 206 14.65 3.73 -44.39
N VAL A 207 14.76 2.40 -44.32
CA VAL A 207 15.93 1.65 -44.83
C VAL A 207 16.10 1.87 -46.34
N ALA A 208 15.03 1.79 -47.12
CA ALA A 208 15.08 2.01 -48.56
C ALA A 208 15.44 3.44 -48.91
N TYR A 209 14.95 4.42 -48.15
CA TYR A 209 15.30 5.83 -48.30
C TYR A 209 16.79 6.08 -47.99
N ALA A 210 17.31 5.52 -46.90
CA ALA A 210 18.70 5.67 -46.48
C ALA A 210 19.74 5.04 -47.42
N LYS A 211 19.33 4.09 -48.26
CA LYS A 211 20.21 3.50 -49.30
C LYS A 211 20.50 4.49 -50.45
N LYS A 212 19.63 5.48 -50.67
CA LYS A 212 19.83 6.49 -51.72
C LYS A 212 20.87 7.52 -51.27
N PRO A 213 21.73 8.04 -52.17
CA PRO A 213 22.62 9.14 -51.82
C PRO A 213 21.82 10.36 -51.33
N SER A 214 21.99 10.74 -50.07
CA SER A 214 21.32 11.89 -49.48
C SER A 214 22.29 12.71 -48.64
N LYS A 215 22.11 14.04 -48.65
CA LYS A 215 22.82 14.95 -47.75
C LYS A 215 22.16 15.03 -46.36
N ASP A 216 20.91 14.58 -46.25
CA ASP A 216 20.10 14.59 -45.04
C ASP A 216 20.80 13.83 -43.89
N PRO A 217 21.02 14.48 -42.73
CA PRO A 217 21.58 13.84 -41.54
C PRO A 217 20.81 12.61 -41.06
N HIS A 218 19.47 12.59 -41.14
CA HIS A 218 18.67 11.44 -40.72
C HIS A 218 18.96 10.21 -41.59
N SER A 219 18.91 10.38 -42.91
CA SER A 219 19.28 9.36 -43.89
C SER A 219 20.68 8.80 -43.64
N LYS A 220 21.65 9.65 -43.30
CA LYS A 220 23.03 9.24 -42.97
C LYS A 220 23.13 8.47 -41.65
N ALA A 221 22.43 8.90 -40.61
CA ALA A 221 22.40 8.21 -39.33
C ALA A 221 21.80 6.80 -39.49
N ILE A 222 20.67 6.69 -40.19
CA ILE A 222 20.04 5.40 -40.51
C ILE A 222 20.99 4.52 -41.33
N LYS A 223 21.68 5.10 -42.32
CA LYS A 223 22.69 4.37 -43.11
C LYS A 223 23.82 3.84 -42.24
N GLY A 224 24.32 4.63 -41.30
CA GLY A 224 25.32 4.20 -40.32
C GLY A 224 24.85 3.00 -39.49
N ILE A 225 23.60 3.04 -38.99
CA ILE A 225 22.99 1.94 -38.23
C ILE A 225 22.87 0.67 -39.09
N ILE A 226 22.38 0.79 -40.32
CA ILE A 226 22.25 -0.35 -41.26
C ILE A 226 23.62 -0.95 -41.59
N GLN A 227 24.65 -0.12 -41.71
CA GLN A 227 26.00 -0.59 -42.01
C GLN A 227 26.56 -1.46 -40.89
N VAL A 228 26.31 -1.14 -39.62
CA VAL A 228 26.67 -2.03 -38.50
C VAL A 228 25.97 -3.38 -38.65
N ASN A 229 24.67 -3.39 -38.93
CA ASN A 229 23.92 -4.64 -39.14
C ASN A 229 24.47 -5.47 -40.31
N ALA A 230 24.91 -4.82 -41.39
CA ALA A 230 25.54 -5.49 -42.53
C ALA A 230 26.89 -6.13 -42.16
N VAL A 231 27.70 -5.49 -41.31
CA VAL A 231 28.96 -6.05 -40.80
C VAL A 231 28.73 -7.34 -40.02
N HIS A 232 27.70 -7.38 -39.17
CA HIS A 232 27.32 -8.61 -38.45
C HIS A 232 26.86 -9.73 -39.39
N LYS A 233 26.09 -9.41 -40.45
CA LYS A 233 25.62 -10.40 -41.43
C LYS A 233 26.75 -10.99 -42.27
N ASN A 234 27.78 -10.20 -42.59
CA ASN A 234 28.87 -10.61 -43.48
C ASN A 234 30.09 -11.17 -42.72
N GLY A 235 29.98 -11.46 -41.42
CA GLY A 235 31.06 -12.06 -40.64
C GLY A 235 32.31 -11.18 -40.54
N GLY A 236 32.16 -9.84 -40.61
CA GLY A 236 33.31 -8.92 -40.58
C GLY A 236 34.07 -8.83 -41.91
N GLY A 237 33.53 -9.37 -42.99
CA GLY A 237 34.09 -9.27 -44.33
C GLY A 237 34.17 -7.81 -44.81
N ILE A 238 35.40 -7.45 -45.21
CA ILE A 238 35.90 -6.20 -45.79
C ILE A 238 36.33 -5.16 -44.75
N SER A 239 37.63 -4.90 -44.76
CA SER A 239 38.39 -3.78 -44.16
C SER A 239 37.80 -2.37 -44.36
N SER A 240 36.70 -2.23 -45.11
CA SER A 240 35.90 -1.02 -45.29
C SER A 240 34.76 -0.87 -44.25
N GLY A 241 34.37 -1.93 -43.55
CA GLY A 241 33.31 -1.90 -42.53
C GLY A 241 33.72 -1.22 -41.24
N LEU A 242 34.84 -1.63 -40.64
CA LEU A 242 35.40 -1.03 -39.41
C LEU A 242 35.82 0.44 -39.62
N ASN A 243 36.55 0.73 -40.70
CA ASN A 243 36.96 2.10 -41.06
C ASN A 243 35.77 2.99 -41.46
N GLY A 244 34.74 2.43 -42.10
CA GLY A 244 33.50 3.15 -42.41
C GLY A 244 32.72 3.55 -41.16
N ILE A 245 32.76 2.74 -40.09
CA ILE A 245 31.98 3.02 -38.88
C ILE A 245 32.73 3.91 -37.88
N ALA A 246 34.06 3.84 -37.80
CA ALA A 246 34.88 4.91 -37.23
C ALA A 246 34.47 6.26 -37.83
N HIS A 247 34.31 6.30 -39.16
CA HIS A 247 33.75 7.45 -39.86
C HIS A 247 32.29 7.77 -39.48
N HIS A 248 31.41 6.79 -39.24
CA HIS A 248 30.01 7.04 -38.82
C HIS A 248 29.82 7.39 -37.33
N THR A 249 30.81 7.14 -36.48
CA THR A 249 30.73 7.36 -35.02
C THR A 249 31.72 8.41 -34.52
N GLY A 250 32.65 8.87 -35.38
CA GLY A 250 33.74 9.76 -34.99
C GLY A 250 34.66 9.14 -33.94
N ASP A 251 34.99 7.85 -34.10
CA ASP A 251 35.83 7.06 -33.17
C ASP A 251 35.31 6.94 -31.73
N ARG A 252 34.04 7.28 -31.50
CA ARG A 252 33.40 7.19 -30.18
C ARG A 252 33.19 5.76 -29.69
N ILE A 253 33.19 4.78 -30.60
CA ILE A 253 33.03 3.36 -30.28
C ILE A 253 34.23 2.58 -30.79
N LYS A 254 34.94 1.92 -29.87
CA LYS A 254 36.11 1.09 -30.20
C LYS A 254 35.76 -0.36 -30.54
N LYS A 255 34.57 -0.84 -30.15
CA LYS A 255 34.11 -2.21 -30.39
C LYS A 255 32.60 -2.25 -30.61
N PHE A 256 32.16 -2.99 -31.63
CA PHE A 256 30.73 -3.15 -31.92
C PHE A 256 29.99 -3.84 -30.78
N PRO A 257 28.74 -3.44 -30.49
CA PRO A 257 27.85 -4.29 -29.74
C PRO A 257 27.68 -5.60 -30.52
N ASP A 258 27.63 -6.73 -29.84
CA ASP A 258 27.41 -8.03 -30.49
C ASP A 258 25.93 -8.20 -30.84
N CYS A 259 25.30 -7.21 -31.49
CA CYS A 259 23.88 -7.21 -31.73
C CYS A 259 23.46 -6.50 -33.01
N TRP A 260 22.26 -6.83 -33.43
CA TRP A 260 21.56 -6.11 -34.47
C TRP A 260 20.89 -4.87 -33.87
N MET A 261 21.11 -3.72 -34.50
CA MET A 261 20.66 -2.42 -34.02
C MET A 261 19.36 -1.98 -34.69
N ALA A 262 18.52 -1.29 -33.93
CA ALA A 262 17.30 -0.62 -34.35
C ALA A 262 16.27 -1.56 -35.01
N TYR A 263 16.11 -2.77 -34.46
CA TYR A 263 15.04 -3.69 -34.82
C TYR A 263 13.72 -3.40 -34.11
N GLY A 264 13.75 -2.53 -33.10
CA GLY A 264 12.59 -2.13 -32.32
C GLY A 264 12.30 -3.10 -31.19
N HIS A 265 12.30 -2.58 -29.97
CA HIS A 265 12.07 -3.35 -28.74
C HIS A 265 10.74 -3.00 -28.05
N GLY A 266 9.90 -2.21 -28.72
CA GLY A 266 8.68 -1.66 -28.16
C GLY A 266 7.64 -2.70 -27.74
N SER A 267 7.64 -3.90 -28.32
CA SER A 267 6.78 -5.01 -27.88
C SER A 267 7.13 -5.44 -26.46
N GLN A 268 8.36 -5.88 -26.23
CA GLN A 268 8.82 -6.37 -24.92
C GLN A 268 8.94 -5.23 -23.90
N LEU A 269 9.65 -4.14 -24.26
CA LEU A 269 9.87 -3.01 -23.34
C LEU A 269 8.59 -2.21 -23.06
N GLY A 270 7.63 -2.22 -23.98
CA GLY A 270 6.33 -1.56 -23.77
C GLY A 270 5.56 -2.18 -22.61
N HIS A 271 5.51 -3.51 -22.52
CA HIS A 271 4.89 -4.22 -21.40
C HIS A 271 5.66 -3.98 -20.09
N TYR A 272 6.99 -4.09 -20.14
CA TYR A 272 7.88 -3.82 -19.01
C TYR A 272 7.65 -2.44 -18.38
N TYR A 273 7.79 -1.36 -19.17
CA TYR A 273 7.65 0.01 -18.66
C TYR A 273 6.22 0.30 -18.20
N ARG A 274 5.20 -0.24 -18.90
CA ARG A 274 3.81 -0.04 -18.51
C ARG A 274 3.52 -0.68 -17.16
N HIS A 275 3.93 -1.92 -16.93
CA HIS A 275 3.70 -2.59 -15.64
C HIS A 275 4.50 -1.91 -14.52
N LEU A 276 5.77 -1.55 -14.78
CA LEU A 276 6.59 -0.82 -13.81
C LEU A 276 5.95 0.52 -13.41
N TYR A 277 5.56 1.33 -14.40
CA TYR A 277 4.91 2.64 -14.18
C TYR A 277 3.57 2.50 -13.46
N GLN A 278 2.73 1.53 -13.83
CA GLN A 278 1.43 1.33 -13.19
C GLN A 278 1.58 0.86 -11.74
N THR A 279 2.58 0.02 -11.45
CA THR A 279 2.87 -0.40 -10.07
C THR A 279 3.28 0.79 -9.22
N VAL A 280 4.19 1.63 -9.72
CA VAL A 280 4.62 2.84 -9.02
C VAL A 280 3.45 3.80 -8.81
N LYS A 281 2.67 4.06 -9.87
CA LYS A 281 1.49 4.93 -9.81
C LYS A 281 0.43 4.39 -8.84
N PHE A 282 0.22 3.07 -8.78
CA PHE A 282 -0.75 2.45 -7.87
C PHE A 282 -0.41 2.73 -6.41
N VAL A 283 0.85 2.60 -6.02
CA VAL A 283 1.31 2.89 -4.65
C VAL A 283 1.33 4.39 -4.38
N ALA A 284 1.92 5.18 -5.28
CA ALA A 284 2.12 6.61 -5.10
C ALA A 284 0.80 7.38 -4.93
N LYS A 285 -0.26 6.96 -5.64
CA LYS A 285 -1.57 7.62 -5.62
C LYS A 285 -2.50 7.18 -4.48
N GLN A 286 -2.10 6.23 -3.62
CA GLN A 286 -2.90 5.95 -2.43
C GLN A 286 -2.99 7.18 -1.52
N PRO A 287 -4.11 7.40 -0.84
CA PRO A 287 -4.23 8.57 0.02
C PRO A 287 -3.38 8.38 1.29
N GLU A 288 -2.79 9.48 1.81
CA GLU A 288 -1.80 9.41 2.90
C GLU A 288 -2.39 9.08 4.28
N ASP A 289 -3.72 9.17 4.43
CA ASP A 289 -4.48 8.67 5.59
C ASP A 289 -4.58 7.14 5.60
N PHE A 290 -4.46 6.50 4.43
CA PHE A 290 -4.43 5.05 4.29
C PHE A 290 -3.02 4.48 4.29
N ILE A 291 -2.12 5.02 3.45
CA ILE A 291 -0.71 4.62 3.37
C ILE A 291 0.17 5.87 3.42
N THR A 292 0.97 5.96 4.48
CA THR A 292 1.91 7.07 4.68
C THR A 292 2.97 7.12 3.58
N TYR A 293 3.65 8.26 3.45
CA TYR A 293 4.73 8.40 2.46
C TYR A 293 5.88 7.41 2.72
N GLU A 294 6.23 7.17 3.98
CA GLU A 294 7.25 6.21 4.41
C GLU A 294 6.86 4.76 4.04
N GLU A 295 5.59 4.38 4.22
CA GLU A 295 5.10 3.07 3.79
C GLU A 295 5.13 2.95 2.25
N LYS A 296 4.69 3.98 1.52
CA LYS A 296 4.82 4.01 0.04
C LYS A 296 6.27 3.86 -0.40
N ARG A 297 7.19 4.56 0.25
CA ARG A 297 8.64 4.44 0.02
C ARG A 297 9.12 3.02 0.30
N SER A 298 8.59 2.35 1.32
CA SER A 298 8.91 0.95 1.62
C SER A 298 8.48 0.00 0.50
N TYR A 299 7.23 0.05 0.06
CA TYR A 299 6.76 -0.80 -1.05
C TYR A 299 7.53 -0.54 -2.35
N LEU A 300 7.78 0.73 -2.69
CA LEU A 300 8.52 1.07 -3.91
C LEU A 300 10.01 0.76 -3.81
N ARG A 301 10.58 0.71 -2.60
CA ARG A 301 11.92 0.16 -2.36
C ARG A 301 11.94 -1.34 -2.61
N THR A 302 10.91 -2.09 -2.21
CA THR A 302 10.77 -3.52 -2.53
C THR A 302 10.69 -3.76 -4.04
N LEU A 303 9.91 -2.94 -4.77
CA LEU A 303 9.87 -2.98 -6.23
C LEU A 303 11.23 -2.64 -6.85
N ARG A 304 11.88 -1.55 -6.42
CA ARG A 304 13.20 -1.16 -6.91
C ARG A 304 14.27 -2.23 -6.63
N ALA A 305 14.20 -2.93 -5.51
CA ALA A 305 15.13 -4.02 -5.21
C ALA A 305 15.08 -5.15 -6.26
N GLN A 306 13.99 -5.23 -7.04
CA GLN A 306 13.89 -6.12 -8.19
C GLN A 306 14.45 -5.51 -9.49
N LEU A 307 15.01 -4.30 -9.51
CA LEU A 307 15.57 -3.68 -10.72
C LEU A 307 17.09 -3.75 -10.69
N SER A 308 17.70 -4.33 -11.73
CA SER A 308 19.16 -4.27 -11.91
C SER A 308 19.61 -2.83 -12.20
N ASN A 309 20.90 -2.55 -12.01
CA ASN A 309 21.44 -1.22 -12.33
C ASN A 309 21.30 -0.90 -13.83
N GLN A 310 21.36 -1.91 -14.70
CA GLN A 310 21.15 -1.77 -16.14
C GLN A 310 19.70 -1.41 -16.47
N GLU A 311 18.73 -2.01 -15.77
CA GLU A 311 17.32 -1.62 -15.87
C GLU A 311 17.10 -0.17 -15.43
N GLN A 312 17.73 0.26 -14.34
CA GLN A 312 17.66 1.64 -13.86
C GLN A 312 18.29 2.62 -14.87
N ALA A 313 19.40 2.24 -15.52
CA ALA A 313 20.03 3.05 -16.58
C ALA A 313 19.13 3.16 -17.81
N LEU A 314 18.52 2.06 -18.26
CA LEU A 314 17.61 2.09 -19.39
C LEU A 314 16.33 2.88 -19.08
N LEU A 315 15.83 2.78 -17.84
CA LEU A 315 14.72 3.60 -17.34
C LEU A 315 15.08 5.09 -17.33
N PHE A 316 16.32 5.45 -16.97
CA PHE A 316 16.82 6.83 -17.05
C PHE A 316 16.79 7.35 -18.50
N TYR A 317 17.27 6.58 -19.47
CA TYR A 317 17.18 6.98 -20.89
C TYR A 317 15.74 7.06 -21.39
N ASN A 318 14.89 6.13 -20.96
CA ASN A 318 13.46 6.20 -21.25
C ASN A 318 12.87 7.51 -20.72
N PHE A 319 13.18 7.89 -19.49
CA PHE A 319 12.78 9.15 -18.87
C PHE A 319 13.29 10.38 -19.61
N LYS A 320 14.58 10.41 -19.99
CA LYS A 320 15.20 11.52 -20.74
C LYS A 320 14.64 11.65 -22.15
N SER A 321 14.19 10.55 -22.75
CA SER A 321 13.47 10.56 -24.03
C SER A 321 11.99 10.99 -23.87
N LYS A 322 11.31 11.27 -24.97
CA LYS A 322 9.86 11.57 -24.99
C LYS A 322 8.98 10.44 -24.44
N PHE A 323 9.45 9.18 -24.46
CA PHE A 323 8.65 8.02 -24.07
C PHE A 323 8.36 7.96 -22.57
N GLY A 324 9.31 8.41 -21.73
CA GLY A 324 9.25 8.26 -20.27
C GLY A 324 9.01 9.55 -19.49
N ARG A 325 8.72 10.69 -20.15
CA ARG A 325 8.56 12.00 -19.47
C ARG A 325 7.55 12.00 -18.31
N LYS A 326 6.54 11.12 -18.35
CA LYS A 326 5.52 10.97 -17.29
C LYS A 326 6.07 10.45 -15.96
N TRP A 327 7.27 9.88 -15.94
CA TRP A 327 7.93 9.46 -14.70
C TRP A 327 8.18 10.64 -13.77
N ASN A 328 8.58 11.77 -14.35
CA ASN A 328 8.85 13.01 -13.64
C ASN A 328 8.35 14.19 -14.48
N ASP A 329 7.10 14.59 -14.25
CA ASP A 329 6.47 15.76 -14.83
C ASP A 329 6.05 16.74 -13.73
N PRO A 330 5.57 17.96 -14.04
CA PRO A 330 5.12 18.90 -13.02
C PRO A 330 3.99 18.37 -12.11
N ARG A 331 3.32 17.27 -12.48
CA ARG A 331 2.21 16.67 -11.72
C ARG A 331 2.66 15.50 -10.84
N ASN A 332 3.71 14.78 -11.24
CA ASN A 332 4.18 13.58 -10.57
C ASN A 332 5.70 13.52 -10.61
N LYS A 333 6.33 13.25 -9.46
CA LYS A 333 7.77 13.07 -9.32
C LYS A 333 8.10 11.62 -8.96
N PHE A 334 7.59 10.65 -9.72
CA PHE A 334 7.68 9.25 -9.32
C PHE A 334 9.10 8.72 -9.24
N LEU A 335 9.96 9.12 -10.17
CA LEU A 335 11.33 8.66 -10.24
C LEU A 335 12.17 9.27 -9.10
N THR A 336 11.97 10.54 -8.77
CA THR A 336 12.72 11.24 -7.71
C THR A 336 12.13 11.07 -6.31
N ASP A 337 10.82 11.30 -6.12
CA ASP A 337 10.19 11.21 -4.79
C ASP A 337 10.27 9.80 -4.23
N TYR A 338 10.26 8.77 -5.06
CA TYR A 338 10.34 7.38 -4.61
C TYR A 338 11.69 6.71 -4.90
N ARG A 339 12.67 7.46 -5.44
CA ARG A 339 14.03 7.00 -5.76
C ARG A 339 14.03 5.70 -6.57
N MET A 340 13.32 5.69 -7.70
CA MET A 340 13.23 4.47 -8.53
C MET A 340 14.54 4.09 -9.22
N ILE A 341 15.47 5.04 -9.37
CA ILE A 341 16.80 4.86 -9.96
C ILE A 341 17.95 5.07 -8.96
N HIS A 342 17.72 4.76 -7.68
CA HIS A 342 18.66 5.04 -6.58
C HIS A 342 20.05 4.40 -6.73
N ASN A 343 20.14 3.23 -7.36
CA ASN A 343 21.40 2.47 -7.51
C ASN A 343 22.08 2.76 -8.85
N LEU A 344 21.58 3.74 -9.61
CA LEU A 344 22.20 4.18 -10.85
C LEU A 344 23.50 4.95 -10.54
N ASP A 345 24.53 4.66 -11.31
CA ASP A 345 25.84 5.28 -11.22
C ASP A 345 26.27 5.85 -12.58
N ASN A 346 27.04 6.93 -12.56
CA ASN A 346 27.54 7.59 -13.77
C ASN A 346 28.36 6.66 -14.67
N GLY A 347 29.02 5.62 -14.13
CA GLY A 347 29.77 4.64 -14.90
C GLY A 347 28.92 3.75 -15.82
N LEU A 348 27.60 3.73 -15.63
CA LEU A 348 26.65 3.06 -16.53
C LEU A 348 25.99 4.02 -17.52
N LEU A 349 26.30 5.31 -17.44
CA LEU A 349 25.72 6.34 -18.29
C LEU A 349 26.59 6.63 -19.52
N LEU A 350 25.95 7.10 -20.59
CA LEU A 350 26.68 7.71 -21.70
C LEU A 350 27.44 8.93 -21.17
N HIS A 351 28.66 9.14 -21.64
CA HIS A 351 29.58 10.18 -21.15
C HIS A 351 29.03 11.62 -21.12
N ASP A 352 27.95 11.91 -21.86
CA ASP A 352 27.32 13.23 -21.89
C ASP A 352 26.32 13.47 -20.75
N PHE A 353 26.00 12.43 -19.97
CA PHE A 353 25.09 12.50 -18.83
C PHE A 353 25.87 12.35 -17.53
N ASP A 354 25.61 13.27 -16.61
CA ASP A 354 26.10 13.22 -15.24
C ASP A 354 24.93 13.39 -14.27
N LEU A 355 24.74 12.45 -13.35
CA LEU A 355 23.58 12.45 -12.44
C LEU A 355 23.55 13.66 -11.50
N VAL A 356 24.70 14.27 -11.18
CA VAL A 356 24.74 15.49 -10.36
C VAL A 356 24.15 16.66 -11.13
N GLU A 357 24.57 16.84 -12.37
CA GLU A 357 24.05 17.88 -13.27
C GLU A 357 22.57 17.64 -13.61
N GLU A 358 22.23 16.42 -14.03
CA GLU A 358 20.90 16.06 -14.52
C GLU A 358 19.78 16.23 -13.47
N PHE A 359 20.13 16.09 -12.20
CA PHE A 359 19.19 16.23 -11.09
C PHE A 359 19.44 17.47 -10.22
N GLY A 360 20.39 18.34 -10.59
CA GLY A 360 20.77 19.52 -9.83
C GLY A 360 21.09 19.18 -8.37
N LEU A 361 21.88 18.11 -8.15
CA LEU A 361 22.08 17.56 -6.80
C LEU A 361 22.87 18.51 -5.89
N ASP A 362 23.66 19.40 -6.47
CA ASP A 362 24.40 20.46 -5.76
C ASP A 362 23.50 21.69 -5.47
N ASP A 363 22.42 21.86 -6.23
CA ASP A 363 21.52 23.03 -6.20
C ASP A 363 20.20 22.75 -5.46
N ASN A 364 20.30 22.17 -4.26
CA ASN A 364 19.15 21.88 -3.37
C ASN A 364 17.99 21.14 -4.09
N PRO A 365 18.17 19.85 -4.41
CA PRO A 365 17.28 19.14 -5.31
C PRO A 365 15.86 19.00 -4.75
N THR A 366 14.86 19.22 -5.61
CA THR A 366 13.44 19.28 -5.21
C THR A 366 12.77 17.89 -5.27
N TYR A 367 12.98 17.07 -4.25
CA TYR A 367 12.26 15.79 -4.07
C TYR A 367 11.88 15.54 -2.60
N ARG A 368 10.84 14.74 -2.38
CA ARG A 368 10.37 14.38 -1.03
C ARG A 368 11.39 13.51 -0.27
N LYS A 369 11.50 13.73 1.03
CA LYS A 369 12.34 12.96 1.96
C LYS A 369 11.51 12.34 3.08
N GLU A 370 11.93 11.17 3.58
CA GLU A 370 11.35 10.52 4.75
C GLU A 370 11.54 11.42 5.99
N LYS A 371 10.53 11.50 6.86
CA LYS A 371 10.61 12.33 8.08
C LYS A 371 11.75 11.85 8.98
N GLY A 372 12.60 12.77 9.40
CA GLY A 372 13.71 12.49 10.32
C GLY A 372 14.96 11.86 9.68
N ARG A 373 15.01 11.68 8.35
CA ARG A 373 16.23 11.23 7.65
C ARG A 373 16.94 12.38 6.95
N ASN A 374 18.03 12.82 7.56
CA ASN A 374 18.92 13.85 6.99
C ASN A 374 19.75 13.32 5.81
N ASP A 375 19.88 12.00 5.69
CA ASP A 375 20.67 11.27 4.70
C ASP A 375 19.81 10.62 3.59
N ASP A 376 18.57 11.06 3.40
CA ASP A 376 17.67 10.49 2.38
C ASP A 376 18.01 11.01 0.96
N TYR A 377 19.20 10.65 0.47
CA TYR A 377 19.74 11.01 -0.84
C TYR A 377 18.98 10.37 -2.01
N LEU A 378 19.05 10.99 -3.19
CA LEU A 378 18.41 10.46 -4.39
C LEU A 378 19.17 9.23 -4.91
N PHE A 379 20.50 9.27 -4.86
CA PHE A 379 21.38 8.20 -5.30
C PHE A 379 22.32 7.71 -4.19
N GLU A 380 22.70 6.44 -4.26
CA GLU A 380 23.60 5.79 -3.30
C GLU A 380 25.00 6.42 -3.30
N PHE A 381 25.51 6.84 -4.46
CA PHE A 381 26.86 7.45 -4.56
C PHE A 381 27.00 8.76 -3.76
N GLN A 382 25.91 9.48 -3.52
CA GLN A 382 25.92 10.70 -2.71
C GLN A 382 26.30 10.38 -1.25
N GLU A 383 25.84 9.23 -0.75
CA GLU A 383 26.16 8.75 0.59
C GLU A 383 27.65 8.39 0.70
N TYR A 384 28.20 7.70 -0.31
CA TYR A 384 29.62 7.34 -0.35
C TYR A 384 30.53 8.58 -0.42
N ARG A 385 30.17 9.59 -1.25
CA ARG A 385 30.94 10.85 -1.35
C ARG A 385 30.99 11.57 -0.01
N LYS A 386 29.86 11.69 0.68
CA LYS A 386 29.80 12.35 2.00
C LYS A 386 30.63 11.62 3.06
N LYS A 387 30.47 10.29 3.19
CA LYS A 387 31.28 9.46 4.10
C LYS A 387 32.78 9.57 3.82
N THR A 388 33.17 9.79 2.57
CA THR A 388 34.58 9.96 2.21
C THR A 388 35.11 11.34 2.58
N MET A 389 34.29 12.40 2.50
CA MET A 389 34.66 13.74 2.95
C MET A 389 34.77 13.81 4.48
N GLU A 390 33.82 13.22 5.21
CA GLU A 390 33.82 13.13 6.68
C GLU A 390 35.01 12.32 7.25
N LYS A 391 35.62 11.43 6.46
CA LYS A 391 36.83 10.67 6.85
C LYS A 391 38.14 11.41 6.57
N ARG A 392 38.10 12.48 5.76
CA ARG A 392 39.28 13.27 5.37
C ARG A 392 39.43 14.54 6.20
N GLU A 393 38.35 14.97 6.85
CA GLU A 393 38.32 15.94 7.95
C GLU A 393 38.67 15.24 9.27
#